data_AF-A0A485B5J2-F1
#
_entry.id   AF-A0A485B5J2-F1
#
_cell.length_a   1.000
_cell.length_b   1.000
_cell.length_c   1.000
_cell.angle_alpha   90.00
_cell.angle_beta   90.00
_cell.angle_gamma   90.00
#
_symmetry.space_group_name_H-M   'P 1'
#
loop_
_entity.id
_entity.type
_entity.pdbx_description
1 polymer ?
#
loop_
_entity_poly.entity_id
_entity_poly.type
_entity_poly.pdbx_seq_one_letter_code
_entity_poly.pdbx_strand_id
1 'polypeptide(L)'
;MHSSSWVFQLVEGEIDLALPVTSVARTQAQVAVESDIPELRQLAAQAFALSRFRAPWYAPDASGRFYAQWIENAVKGTFDNPVPDSAR
;
A
#
# COMPACT_ATOMS: atom_id res chain seq x y z
N MET A 1 30.88 24.51 17.06
CA MET A 1 29.54 24.75 16.48
C MET A 1 29.42 23.92 15.23
N HIS A 2 28.74 22.78 15.28
CA HIS A 2 28.36 22.05 14.07
C HIS A 2 26.92 22.44 13.77
N SER A 3 26.73 23.32 12.79
CA SER A 3 25.41 23.66 12.27
C SER A 3 24.92 22.45 11.47
N SER A 4 24.07 21.61 12.06
CA SER A 4 23.40 20.55 11.31
C SER A 4 22.41 21.18 10.34
N SER A 5 22.69 21.09 9.05
CA SER A 5 21.72 21.39 8.00
C SER A 5 20.69 20.26 7.95
N TRP A 6 19.41 20.60 8.06
CA TRP A 6 18.31 19.66 7.86
C TRP A 6 18.14 19.42 6.36
N VAL A 7 18.79 18.38 5.84
CA VAL A 7 18.72 18.04 4.42
C VAL A 7 17.73 16.89 4.23
N PHE A 8 16.73 17.09 3.37
CA PHE A 8 15.89 15.99 2.90
C PHE A 8 16.71 15.04 2.04
N GLN A 9 16.42 13.74 2.16
CA GLN A 9 17.06 12.71 1.34
C GLN A 9 15.98 11.97 0.56
N LEU A 10 16.26 11.70 -0.72
CA LEU A 10 15.38 10.94 -1.58
C LEU A 10 15.26 9.51 -1.06
N VAL A 11 14.02 9.03 -0.90
CA VAL A 11 13.74 7.63 -0.56
C VAL A 11 13.49 6.83 -1.83
N GLU A 12 12.50 7.23 -2.63
CA GLU A 12 12.15 6.62 -3.91
C GLU A 12 11.40 7.63 -4.79
N GLY A 13 11.28 7.32 -6.08
CA GLY A 13 10.37 8.02 -7.00
C GLY A 13 9.14 7.17 -7.27
N GLU A 14 8.02 7.82 -7.57
CA GLU A 14 6.75 7.19 -7.94
C GLU A 14 6.40 7.59 -9.38
N ILE A 15 5.82 6.68 -10.15
CA ILE A 15 5.25 6.95 -11.46
C ILE A 15 3.77 6.62 -11.39
N ASP A 16 2.93 7.63 -11.61
CA ASP A 16 1.49 7.46 -11.71
C ASP A 16 1.09 7.25 -13.19
N LEU A 17 0.25 6.25 -13.45
CA LEU A 17 -0.14 5.80 -14.78
C LEU A 17 -1.66 5.72 -14.86
N ALA A 18 -2.23 6.14 -15.99
CA ALA A 18 -3.66 6.03 -16.26
C ALA A 18 -3.92 5.17 -17.50
N LEU A 19 -4.90 4.26 -17.40
CA LEU A 19 -5.42 3.49 -18.52
C LEU A 19 -6.92 3.75 -18.68
N PRO A 20 -7.44 3.92 -19.91
CA PRO A 20 -8.88 4.06 -20.12
C PRO A 20 -9.60 2.77 -19.75
N VAL A 21 -10.74 2.89 -19.05
CA VAL A 21 -11.60 1.76 -18.73
C VAL A 21 -12.40 1.38 -19.97
N THR A 22 -12.18 0.17 -20.47
CA THR A 22 -12.89 -0.39 -21.63
C THR A 22 -13.62 -1.67 -21.25
N SER A 23 -14.51 -2.15 -22.13
CA SER A 23 -15.14 -3.46 -21.94
C SER A 23 -14.08 -4.57 -22.04
N VAL A 24 -13.93 -5.36 -20.98
CA VAL A 24 -13.01 -6.50 -20.91
C VAL A 24 -13.77 -7.79 -20.63
N ALA A 25 -13.15 -8.93 -20.95
CA ALA A 25 -13.69 -10.23 -20.57
C ALA A 25 -13.76 -10.36 -19.03
N ARG A 26 -14.78 -11.07 -18.53
CA ARG A 26 -14.89 -11.34 -17.10
C ARG A 26 -13.71 -12.21 -16.64
N THR A 27 -13.08 -11.80 -15.56
CA THR A 27 -12.05 -12.59 -14.88
C THR A 27 -12.67 -13.66 -13.99
N GLN A 28 -11.89 -14.68 -13.61
CA GLN A 28 -12.28 -15.67 -12.59
C GLN A 28 -12.01 -15.21 -11.15
N ALA A 29 -11.56 -13.95 -10.96
CA ALA A 29 -11.28 -13.41 -9.63
C ALA A 29 -12.54 -13.36 -8.77
N GLN A 30 -12.39 -13.71 -7.49
CA GLN A 30 -13.42 -13.65 -6.46
C GLN A 30 -13.15 -12.48 -5.51
N VAL A 31 -14.20 -11.97 -4.88
CA VAL A 31 -14.06 -11.00 -3.78
C VAL A 31 -13.49 -11.74 -2.58
N ALA A 32 -12.36 -11.27 -2.06
CA ALA A 32 -11.75 -11.82 -0.86
C ALA A 32 -12.67 -11.66 0.36
N VAL A 33 -12.66 -12.64 1.24
CA VAL A 33 -13.45 -12.69 2.47
C VAL A 33 -12.56 -12.70 3.71
N GLU A 34 -13.14 -12.56 4.90
CA GLU A 34 -12.36 -12.47 6.14
C GLU A 34 -11.44 -13.67 6.40
N SER A 35 -11.81 -14.87 5.94
CA SER A 35 -10.96 -16.06 6.06
C SER A 35 -9.67 -15.98 5.27
N ASP A 36 -9.60 -15.12 4.25
CA ASP A 36 -8.42 -14.95 3.40
C ASP A 36 -7.39 -14.00 4.03
N ILE A 37 -7.79 -13.22 5.05
CA ILE A 37 -6.96 -12.18 5.68
C ILE A 37 -5.60 -12.72 6.15
N PRO A 38 -5.48 -13.86 6.86
CA PRO A 38 -4.19 -14.33 7.35
C PRO A 38 -3.16 -14.56 6.23
N GLU A 39 -3.59 -15.20 5.14
CA GLU A 39 -2.73 -15.50 3.98
C GLU A 39 -2.39 -14.21 3.22
N LEU A 40 -3.39 -13.38 2.92
CA LEU A 40 -3.19 -12.12 2.22
C LEU A 40 -2.26 -11.17 2.96
N ARG A 41 -2.36 -11.09 4.30
CA ARG A 41 -1.45 -10.31 5.13
C ARG A 41 -0.01 -10.77 4.98
N GLN A 42 0.22 -12.09 4.99
CA GLN A 42 1.56 -12.66 4.85
C GLN A 42 2.14 -12.38 3.45
N LEU A 43 1.33 -12.53 2.40
CA LEU A 43 1.74 -12.25 1.02
C LEU A 43 2.06 -10.76 0.83
N ALA A 44 1.19 -9.86 1.30
CA ALA A 44 1.40 -8.43 1.19
C ALA A 44 2.65 -7.95 1.95
N ALA A 45 2.88 -8.47 3.16
CA ALA A 45 4.06 -8.13 3.94
C ALA A 45 5.38 -8.47 3.22
N GLN A 46 5.40 -9.58 2.48
CA GLN A 46 6.57 -10.04 1.72
C GLN A 46 6.72 -9.28 0.40
N ALA A 47 5.64 -9.18 -0.38
CA ALA A 47 5.65 -8.58 -1.71
C ALA A 47 6.04 -7.09 -1.69
N PHE A 48 5.64 -6.37 -0.64
CA PHE A 48 5.85 -4.93 -0.50
C PHE A 48 6.89 -4.57 0.58
N ALA A 49 7.82 -5.47 0.91
CA ALA A 49 8.82 -5.24 1.97
C ALA A 49 9.76 -4.06 1.70
N LEU A 50 9.97 -3.67 0.43
CA LEU A 50 10.91 -2.62 0.01
C LEU A 50 10.25 -1.29 -0.38
N SER A 51 9.09 -0.96 0.17
CA SER A 51 8.43 0.34 -0.04
C SER A 51 9.22 1.52 0.57
N ARG A 52 8.72 2.76 0.44
CA ARG A 52 9.22 3.92 1.20
C ARG A 52 9.26 3.77 2.73
N PHE A 53 8.61 2.74 3.28
CA PHE A 53 8.66 2.40 4.71
C PHE A 53 9.76 1.38 5.06
N ARG A 54 10.77 1.20 4.21
CA ARG A 54 11.91 0.30 4.45
C ARG A 54 12.99 0.89 5.35
N ALA A 55 13.89 0.04 5.84
CA ALA A 55 15.15 0.48 6.45
C ALA A 55 16.05 1.18 5.40
N PRO A 56 16.85 2.19 5.79
CA PRO A 56 17.10 2.66 7.17
C PRO A 56 16.09 3.71 7.68
N TRP A 57 15.05 4.04 6.90
CA TRP A 57 14.10 5.11 7.23
C TRP A 57 13.12 4.73 8.34
N TYR A 58 12.75 3.44 8.40
CA TYR A 58 11.87 2.86 9.41
C TYR A 58 12.45 1.54 9.93
N ALA A 59 11.83 0.99 10.98
CA ALA A 59 12.17 -0.33 11.50
C ALA A 59 12.07 -1.42 10.40
N PRO A 60 12.91 -2.47 10.43
CA PRO A 60 12.97 -3.48 9.36
C PRO A 60 11.64 -4.15 9.02
N ASP A 61 10.72 -4.25 9.97
CA ASP A 61 9.40 -4.87 9.81
C ASP A 61 8.28 -3.86 9.50
N ALA A 62 8.56 -2.55 9.48
CA ALA A 62 7.54 -1.51 9.34
C ALA A 62 6.80 -1.59 8.00
N SER A 63 7.51 -1.78 6.89
CA SER A 63 6.89 -1.97 5.56
C SER A 63 5.95 -3.18 5.56
N GLY A 64 6.41 -4.30 6.12
CA GLY A 64 5.61 -5.52 6.20
C GLY A 64 4.33 -5.32 7.00
N ARG A 65 4.41 -4.70 8.18
CA ARG A 65 3.23 -4.39 9.01
C ARG A 65 2.26 -3.45 8.29
N PHE A 66 2.76 -2.44 7.59
CA PHE A 66 1.95 -1.47 6.87
C PHE A 66 1.12 -2.14 5.78
N TYR A 67 1.75 -2.90 4.87
CA TYR A 67 1.05 -3.54 3.77
C TYR A 67 0.18 -4.73 4.19
N ALA A 68 0.54 -5.42 5.28
CA ALA A 68 -0.36 -6.38 5.91
C ALA A 68 -1.64 -5.71 6.42
N GLN A 69 -1.53 -4.55 7.09
CA GLN A 69 -2.73 -3.83 7.53
C GLN A 69 -3.54 -3.26 6.36
N TRP A 70 -2.86 -2.76 5.32
CA TRP A 70 -3.53 -2.22 4.14
C TRP A 70 -4.41 -3.27 3.46
N ILE A 71 -3.90 -4.48 3.22
CA ILE A 71 -4.70 -5.51 2.57
C ILE A 71 -5.86 -5.98 3.45
N GLU A 72 -5.67 -6.06 4.78
CA GLU A 72 -6.76 -6.37 5.71
C GLU A 72 -7.87 -5.32 5.67
N ASN A 73 -7.51 -4.04 5.64
CA ASN A 73 -8.45 -2.94 5.52
C ASN A 73 -9.26 -3.01 4.22
N ALA A 74 -8.60 -3.36 3.10
CA ALA A 74 -9.26 -3.55 1.82
C ALA A 74 -10.26 -4.72 1.83
N VAL A 75 -9.91 -5.85 2.45
CA VAL A 75 -10.83 -7.00 2.60
C VAL A 75 -12.04 -6.63 3.45
N LYS A 76 -11.84 -5.85 4.53
CA LYS A 76 -12.93 -5.38 5.39
C LYS A 76 -13.77 -4.26 4.79
N GLY A 77 -13.39 -3.71 3.63
CA GLY A 77 -14.03 -2.55 3.03
C GLY A 77 -13.89 -1.27 3.86
N THR A 78 -12.95 -1.25 4.81
CA THR A 78 -12.66 -0.08 5.65
C THR A 78 -11.53 0.70 5.01
N PHE A 79 -11.80 1.91 4.52
CA PHE A 79 -10.79 2.80 3.97
C PHE A 79 -10.63 4.01 4.89
N ASP A 80 -9.39 4.39 5.17
CA ASP A 80 -9.07 5.50 6.08
C ASP A 80 -9.38 6.89 5.48
N ASN A 81 -9.97 6.98 4.27
CA ASN A 81 -10.24 8.25 3.60
C ASN A 81 -11.65 8.32 2.97
N PRO A 82 -12.54 9.23 3.41
CA PRO A 82 -13.72 9.61 2.65
C PRO A 82 -13.29 10.49 1.49
N VAL A 83 -13.33 9.98 0.25
CA VAL A 83 -13.31 10.86 -0.92
C VAL A 83 -14.68 11.55 -0.98
N PRO A 84 -14.76 12.90 -1.01
CA PRO A 84 -16.05 13.60 -1.12
C PRO A 84 -16.74 13.22 -2.44
N ASP A 85 -18.07 13.09 -2.40
CA ASP A 85 -18.92 12.62 -3.50
C ASP A 85 -18.89 13.51 -4.76
N SER A 86 -18.19 14.65 -4.72
CA SER A 86 -18.10 15.62 -5.81
C SER A 86 -17.05 15.31 -6.89
N ALA A 87 -16.45 14.11 -6.87
CA ALA A 87 -15.42 13.68 -7.83
C ALA A 87 -15.80 12.44 -8.65
N ARG A 88 -17.09 12.06 -8.69
CA ARG A 88 -17.63 11.08 -9.64
C ARG A 88 -18.29 11.77 -10.82
#